data_AF-A0A7G8BIT7-F1
#
_entry.id   AF-A0A7G8BIT7-F1
#
_cell.length_a   1.000
_cell.length_b   1.000
_cell.length_c   1.000
_cell.angle_alpha   90.00
_cell.angle_beta   90.00
_cell.angle_gamma   90.00
#
_symmetry.space_group_name_H-M   'P 1'
#
loop_
_entity.id
_entity.type
_entity.pdbx_description
1 polymer ?
#
loop_
_entity_poly.entity_id
_entity_poly.type
_entity_poly.pdbx_seq_one_letter_code
_entity_poly.pdbx_strand_id
1 'polypeptide(L)'
;MLSASAGICEELTFRGYLLQQFSRASGRIWIGVLASSLLFGVAHGYEGISGMIAITVYGALFCMLTIARGSLRPGMMAHAWQDIFSGIALMVLKHAHVF
;
A
#
# COMPACT_ATOMS: atom_id res chain seq x y z
N MET A 1 -13.92 2.63 -10.33
CA MET A 1 -13.25 3.94 -10.16
C MET A 1 -12.56 4.06 -8.81
N LEU A 2 -13.19 3.60 -7.72
CA LEU A 2 -12.63 3.65 -6.36
C LEU A 2 -11.19 3.09 -6.24
N SER A 3 -10.94 1.87 -6.75
CA SER A 3 -9.60 1.24 -6.74
C SER A 3 -8.53 2.03 -7.49
N ALA A 4 -8.90 2.70 -8.59
CA ALA A 4 -7.96 3.52 -9.35
C ALA A 4 -7.64 4.83 -8.61
N SER A 5 -8.66 5.49 -8.04
CA SER A 5 -8.44 6.69 -7.24
C SER A 5 -7.67 6.40 -5.95
N ALA A 6 -7.96 5.29 -5.27
CA ALA A 6 -7.24 4.85 -4.07
C ALA A 6 -5.77 4.59 -4.41
N GLY A 7 -5.50 3.72 -5.41
CA GLY A 7 -4.14 3.41 -5.83
C GLY A 7 -3.33 4.64 -6.27
N ILE A 8 -3.96 5.66 -6.87
CA ILE A 8 -3.27 6.92 -7.21
C ILE A 8 -3.00 7.75 -5.95
N CYS A 9 -4.02 8.05 -5.15
CA CYS A 9 -3.92 8.94 -4.00
C CYS A 9 -2.98 8.38 -2.93
N GLU A 10 -3.04 7.08 -2.68
CA GLU A 10 -2.23 6.42 -1.66
C GLU A 10 -0.78 6.31 -2.10
N GLU A 11 -0.50 5.93 -3.36
CA GLU A 11 0.89 5.90 -3.84
C GLU A 11 1.53 7.29 -3.88
N LEU A 12 0.78 8.34 -4.22
CA LEU A 12 1.26 9.72 -4.12
C LEU A 12 1.60 10.11 -2.68
N THR A 13 0.72 9.79 -1.73
CA THR A 13 0.90 10.15 -0.33
C THR A 13 2.04 9.37 0.31
N PHE A 14 2.01 8.04 0.25
CA PHE A 14 2.90 7.19 1.00
C PHE A 14 4.27 7.01 0.30
N ARG A 15 4.30 6.78 -1.02
CA ARG A 15 5.56 6.56 -1.75
C ARG A 15 6.08 7.85 -2.39
N GLY A 16 5.17 8.69 -2.90
CA GLY A 16 5.52 9.97 -3.47
C GLY A 16 6.00 10.97 -2.43
N TYR A 17 5.33 11.07 -1.27
CA TYR A 17 5.68 12.07 -0.26
C TYR A 17 6.37 11.46 0.97
N LEU A 18 5.69 10.62 1.75
CA LEU A 18 6.18 10.17 3.07
C LEU A 18 7.49 9.38 3.00
N LEU A 19 7.60 8.42 2.08
CA LEU A 19 8.83 7.65 1.86
C LEU A 19 10.01 8.61 1.64
N GLN A 20 9.83 9.63 0.81
CA GLN A 20 10.87 10.61 0.54
C GLN A 20 11.21 11.48 1.76
N GLN A 21 10.19 11.97 2.48
CA GLN A 21 10.41 12.84 3.65
C GLN A 21 11.15 12.10 4.76
N PHE A 22 10.72 10.90 5.13
CA PHE A 22 11.38 10.12 6.18
C PHE A 22 12.77 9.65 5.77
N SER A 23 12.98 9.33 4.49
CA SER A 23 14.32 8.99 3.98
C SER A 23 15.27 10.18 4.06
N ARG A 24 14.81 11.38 3.71
CA ARG A 24 15.61 12.61 3.81
C ARG A 24 15.88 13.02 5.24
N ALA A 25 14.86 13.00 6.11
CA ALA A 25 14.98 13.39 7.51
C ALA A 25 15.95 12.49 8.29
N SER A 26 15.99 11.20 7.96
CA SER A 26 16.86 10.23 8.65
C SER A 26 18.20 9.97 7.95
N GLY A 27 18.36 10.45 6.71
CA GLY A 27 19.49 10.13 5.84
C GLY A 27 19.55 8.67 5.38
N ARG A 28 18.50 7.86 5.61
CA ARG A 28 18.50 6.41 5.38
C ARG A 28 17.21 5.98 4.69
N ILE A 29 17.32 5.46 3.46
CA ILE A 29 16.16 4.99 2.66
C ILE A 29 15.32 3.94 3.40
N TRP A 30 15.96 3.00 4.11
CA TRP A 30 15.25 1.93 4.80
C TRP A 30 14.36 2.44 5.94
N ILE A 31 14.72 3.56 6.59
CA ILE A 31 13.87 4.19 7.60
C ILE A 31 12.62 4.77 6.94
N GLY A 32 12.76 5.37 5.76
CA GLY A 32 11.61 5.84 4.99
C GLY A 32 10.69 4.71 4.54
N VAL A 33 11.25 3.57 4.14
CA VAL A 33 10.47 2.36 3.81
C VAL A 33 9.67 1.90 5.04
N LEU A 34 10.33 1.73 6.19
CA LEU A 34 9.66 1.26 7.41
C LEU A 34 8.58 2.25 7.87
N ALA A 35 8.91 3.53 7.99
CA ALA A 35 7.99 4.55 8.50
C ALA A 35 6.77 4.74 7.57
N SER A 36 7.00 4.85 6.26
CA SER A 36 5.91 4.99 5.29
C SER A 36 4.99 3.77 5.28
N SER A 37 5.57 2.56 5.30
CA SER A 37 4.81 1.31 5.28
C SER A 37 4.01 1.08 6.56
N LEU A 38 4.58 1.41 7.72
CA LEU A 38 3.90 1.29 9.00
C LEU A 38 2.71 2.27 9.08
N LEU A 39 2.91 3.53 8.68
CA LEU A 39 1.83 4.51 8.64
C LEU A 39 0.73 4.10 7.65
N PHE A 40 1.11 3.48 6.52
CA PHE A 40 0.15 2.93 5.57
C PHE A 40 -0.72 1.85 6.21
N GLY A 41 -0.12 0.88 6.91
CA GLY A 41 -0.88 -0.13 7.65
C GLY A 41 -1.75 0.45 8.77
N VAL A 42 -1.25 1.44 9.52
CA VAL A 42 -2.02 2.12 10.58
C VAL A 42 -3.23 2.87 10.02
N ALA A 43 -3.10 3.51 8.85
CA ALA A 43 -4.22 4.16 8.17
C ALA A 43 -5.34 3.17 7.79
N HIS A 44 -5.02 1.87 7.71
CA HIS A 44 -5.95 0.77 7.45
C HIS A 44 -6.39 0.03 8.73
N GLY A 45 -6.35 0.70 9.88
CA GLY A 45 -6.74 0.11 11.16
C GLY A 45 -8.17 -0.47 11.22
N TYR A 46 -9.04 0.00 10.34
CA TYR A 46 -10.42 -0.49 10.22
C TYR A 46 -10.52 -1.92 9.66
N GLU A 47 -9.45 -2.47 9.07
CA GLU A 47 -9.40 -3.85 8.56
C GLU A 47 -9.00 -4.88 9.63
N GLY A 48 -8.76 -4.44 10.87
CA GLY A 48 -8.31 -5.29 11.97
C GLY A 48 -6.81 -5.59 11.92
N ILE A 49 -6.29 -6.17 13.01
CA ILE A 49 -4.84 -6.33 13.22
C ILE A 49 -4.18 -7.16 12.10
N SER A 50 -4.83 -8.25 11.68
CA SER A 50 -4.32 -9.10 10.60
C SER A 50 -4.24 -8.35 9.26
N GLY A 51 -5.28 -7.56 8.94
CA GLY A 51 -5.31 -6.69 7.75
C GLY A 51 -4.21 -5.64 7.80
N MET A 52 -4.07 -4.93 8.92
CA MET A 52 -3.00 -3.93 9.12
C MET A 52 -1.60 -4.50 8.89
N ILE A 53 -1.31 -5.71 9.40
CA ILE A 53 -0.01 -6.37 9.21
C ILE A 53 0.20 -6.69 7.73
N ALA A 54 -0.78 -7.29 7.06
CA ALA A 54 -0.69 -7.61 5.64
C ALA A 54 -0.49 -6.34 4.78
N ILE A 55 -1.24 -5.29 5.06
CA ILE A 55 -1.17 -4.01 4.37
C ILE A 55 0.16 -3.29 4.62
N THR A 56 0.73 -3.41 5.82
CA THR A 56 2.09 -2.93 6.10
C THR A 56 3.13 -3.63 5.23
N VAL A 57 2.98 -4.94 5.00
CA VAL A 57 3.87 -5.71 4.11
C VAL A 57 3.71 -5.25 2.66
N TYR A 58 2.47 -5.07 2.15
CA TYR A 58 2.24 -4.45 0.84
C TYR A 58 2.82 -3.02 0.78
N GLY A 59 2.72 -2.27 1.88
CA GLY A 59 3.48 -1.08 2.25
C GLY A 59 4.94 -1.14 1.78
N ALA A 60 5.67 -2.10 2.34
CA ALA A 60 7.08 -2.28 2.05
C ALA A 60 7.30 -2.70 0.59
N LEU A 61 6.47 -3.61 0.05
CA LEU A 61 6.58 -4.08 -1.33
C LEU A 61 6.45 -2.95 -2.35
N PHE A 62 5.43 -2.08 -2.26
CA PHE A 62 5.34 -0.96 -3.23
C PHE A 62 6.39 0.12 -3.00
N CYS A 63 6.91 0.29 -1.77
CA CYS A 63 8.10 1.13 -1.57
C CYS A 63 9.30 0.59 -2.35
N MET A 64 9.57 -0.72 -2.24
CA MET A 64 10.64 -1.36 -2.99
C MET A 64 10.42 -1.26 -4.50
N LEU A 65 9.19 -1.44 -4.97
CA LEU A 65 8.84 -1.27 -6.39
C LEU A 65 9.10 0.17 -6.86
N THR A 66 8.70 1.16 -6.07
CA THR A 66 8.93 2.58 -6.39
C THR A 66 10.42 2.88 -6.49
N ILE A 67 11.22 2.40 -5.54
CA ILE A 67 12.67 2.58 -5.52
C ILE A 67 13.32 1.90 -6.74
N ALA A 68 12.95 0.64 -7.01
CA ALA A 68 13.50 -0.13 -8.12
C ALA A 68 13.15 0.45 -9.50
N ARG A 69 11.97 1.05 -9.64
CA ARG A 69 11.49 1.61 -10.92
C ARG A 69 11.75 3.10 -11.08
N GLY A 70 12.10 3.81 -10.01
CA GLY A 70 12.20 5.28 -10.01
C GLY A 70 10.90 5.97 -10.43
N SER A 71 9.75 5.32 -10.26
CA SER A 71 8.45 5.80 -10.73
C SER A 71 7.31 5.23 -9.89
N LEU A 72 6.27 6.04 -9.67
CA LEU A 72 5.06 5.63 -8.96
C LEU A 72 4.06 4.89 -9.86
N ARG A 73 4.14 5.06 -11.18
CA ARG A 73 3.15 4.50 -12.12
C ARG A 73 2.98 2.98 -11.97
N PRO A 74 4.05 2.17 -11.85
CA PRO A 74 3.91 0.74 -11.61
C PRO A 74 3.21 0.42 -10.29
N GLY A 75 3.51 1.18 -9.23
CA GLY A 75 2.84 1.05 -7.93
C GLY A 75 1.35 1.35 -8.03
N MET A 76 0.96 2.45 -8.68
CA MET A 76 -0.44 2.83 -8.87
C MET A 76 -1.24 1.76 -9.60
N MET A 77 -0.67 1.16 -10.66
CA MET A 77 -1.30 0.09 -11.41
C MET A 77 -1.42 -1.19 -10.58
N ALA A 78 -0.35 -1.58 -9.89
CA ALA A 78 -0.33 -2.77 -9.04
C ALA A 78 -1.33 -2.65 -7.88
N HIS A 79 -1.41 -1.47 -7.26
CA HIS A 79 -2.34 -1.19 -6.17
C HIS A 79 -3.79 -1.26 -6.65
N ALA A 80 -4.13 -0.58 -7.76
CA ALA A 80 -5.47 -0.64 -8.32
C ALA A 80 -5.89 -2.08 -8.66
N TRP A 81 -4.98 -2.90 -9.20
CA TRP A 81 -5.24 -4.32 -9.44
C TRP A 81 -5.42 -5.10 -8.14
N GLN A 82 -4.58 -4.88 -7.14
CA GLN A 82 -4.69 -5.56 -5.86
C GLN A 82 -6.04 -5.32 -5.19
N ASP A 83 -6.54 -4.08 -5.23
CA ASP A 83 -7.85 -3.72 -4.69
C ASP A 83 -8.98 -4.43 -5.45
N ILE A 84 -8.89 -4.47 -6.78
CA ILE A 84 -9.88 -5.15 -7.64
C ILE A 84 -9.92 -6.64 -7.30
N PHE A 85 -8.77 -7.32 -7.27
CA PHE A 85 -8.73 -8.75 -7.01
C PHE A 85 -9.13 -9.10 -5.57
N SER A 86 -8.69 -8.31 -4.59
CA SER A 86 -9.06 -8.51 -3.19
C SER A 86 -10.56 -8.30 -2.98
N GLY A 87 -11.14 -7.28 -3.60
CA GLY A 87 -12.58 -7.02 -3.56
C GLY A 87 -13.41 -8.15 -4.20
N ILE A 88 -12.99 -8.64 -5.38
CA ILE A 88 -13.64 -9.79 -6.04
C ILE A 88 -13.51 -11.05 -5.19
N ALA A 89 -12.33 -11.35 -4.66
CA ALA A 89 -12.11 -12.52 -3.81
C ALA A 89 -13.00 -12.48 -2.57
N LEU A 90 -13.07 -11.33 -1.90
CA LEU A 90 -13.95 -11.14 -0.73
C LEU A 90 -15.43 -11.34 -1.10
N MET A 91 -15.86 -10.82 -2.25
CA MET A 91 -17.23 -11.02 -2.74
C MET A 91 -17.53 -12.51 -2.97
N VAL A 92 -16.63 -13.23 -3.64
CA VAL A 92 -16.79 -14.67 -3.92
C VAL A 92 -16.83 -15.48 -2.63
N LEU A 93 -15.91 -15.22 -1.69
CA LEU A 93 -15.84 -15.95 -0.42
C LEU A 93 -17.10 -15.74 0.44
N LYS A 94 -17.65 -14.53 0.45
CA LYS A 94 -18.93 -14.23 1.11
C LYS A 94 -20.11 -14.97 0.45
N HIS A 95 -20.16 -14.99 -0.89
CA HIS A 95 -21.21 -15.71 -1.62
C HIS A 95 -21.11 -17.24 -1.47
N ALA A 96 -19.90 -17.77 -1.30
CA ALA A 96 -19.67 -19.19 -1.08
C ALA A 96 -19.90 -19.63 0.38
N HIS A 97 -20.40 -18.75 1.25
CA HIS A 97 -20.63 -19.01 2.69
C HIS A 97 -19.41 -19.56 3.42
N VAL A 98 -18.20 -19.16 2.99
CA VAL A 98 -16.96 -19.61 3.63
C VAL A 98 -16.71 -18.86 4.95
N PHE A 99 -17.39 -17.72 5.14
CA PHE A 99 -17.38 -16.90 6.35
C PHE A 99 -18.73 -16.21 6.55
#